data_AF-A0A9X9LJM2-F1
#
_entry.id   AF-A0A9X9LJM2-F1
#
_cell.length_a   1.000
_cell.length_b   1.000
_cell.length_c   1.000
_cell.angle_alpha   90.00
_cell.angle_beta   90.00
_cell.angle_gamma   90.00
#
_symmetry.space_group_name_H-M   'P 1'
#
loop_
_entity.id
_entity.type
_entity.pdbx_description
1 polymer ?
#
loop_
_entity_poly.entity_id
_entity_poly.type
_entity_poly.pdbx_seq_one_letter_code
_entity_poly.pdbx_strand_id
1 'polypeptide(L)'
;MAAAATMAAAARELMLRAGASDMEEEEGPLGGGPGLQEPLQLGELDISSDEFILDEVDVHIQANLEDELVKEALKTGVDLRHYSKQVELELQQIEQKSIRDYIQESENIASLHNQITACDAVLERMEQMLGAFQSDLSSISSEIRTLQEQSGAMNIRLRNRQAVRGKLGELVDGLIVPSALITAILEAPVTEPRFLEQLQELDAKAAAVREQEARGTAACADVRGILDRLRVKAVTKIREFILQKIYSFRKPMTNYQIPQTALLKYRSLPEGRAGEALSC
;
A
#
# COMPACT_ATOMS: atom_id res chain seq x y z
N MET A 1 -4.87 5.16 -15.15
CA MET A 1 -5.72 5.82 -14.12
C MET A 1 -7.18 5.39 -14.14
N ALA A 2 -7.75 4.93 -15.27
CA ALA A 2 -9.17 4.55 -15.34
C ALA A 2 -9.53 3.28 -14.53
N ALA A 3 -8.63 2.31 -14.38
CA ALA A 3 -8.91 1.04 -13.68
C ALA A 3 -8.96 1.15 -12.13
N ALA A 4 -8.35 2.20 -11.56
CA ALA A 4 -8.41 2.43 -10.12
C ALA A 4 -9.73 3.08 -9.68
N ALA A 5 -10.33 3.88 -10.58
CA ALA A 5 -11.61 4.54 -10.33
C ALA A 5 -12.80 3.55 -10.37
N THR A 6 -12.72 2.51 -11.21
CA THR A 6 -13.77 1.48 -11.33
C THR A 6 -13.81 0.52 -10.14
N MET A 7 -12.65 0.17 -9.55
CA MET A 7 -12.62 -0.65 -8.33
C MET A 7 -13.15 0.09 -7.09
N ALA A 8 -12.92 1.41 -6.99
CA ALA A 8 -13.47 2.22 -5.91
C ALA A 8 -15.01 2.38 -6.00
N ALA A 9 -15.56 2.39 -7.22
CA ALA A 9 -17.01 2.42 -7.45
C ALA A 9 -17.67 1.08 -7.10
N ALA A 10 -17.07 -0.04 -7.49
CA ALA A 10 -17.59 -1.38 -7.18
C ALA A 10 -17.56 -1.71 -5.67
N ALA A 11 -16.56 -1.21 -4.94
CA ALA A 11 -16.49 -1.37 -3.48
C ALA A 11 -17.56 -0.56 -2.73
N ARG A 12 -17.97 0.61 -3.26
CA ARG A 12 -19.05 1.43 -2.69
C ARG A 12 -20.44 0.82 -2.92
N GLU A 13 -20.65 0.12 -4.03
CA GLU A 13 -21.92 -0.51 -4.37
C GLU A 13 -22.17 -1.81 -3.58
N LEU A 14 -21.09 -2.53 -3.22
CA LEU A 14 -21.14 -3.70 -2.32
C LEU A 14 -21.37 -3.34 -0.84
N MET A 15 -20.87 -2.18 -0.38
CA MET A 15 -21.15 -1.71 0.98
C MET A 15 -22.58 -1.16 1.15
N LEU A 16 -23.20 -0.62 0.10
CA LEU A 16 -24.59 -0.12 0.17
C LEU A 16 -25.64 -1.23 0.15
N ARG A 17 -25.30 -2.45 -0.29
CA ARG A 17 -26.21 -3.61 -0.30
C ARG A 17 -26.12 -4.50 0.95
N ALA A 18 -25.14 -4.26 1.82
CA ALA A 18 -24.96 -5.02 3.07
C ALA A 18 -25.61 -4.34 4.30
N GLY A 19 -26.24 -3.17 4.13
CA GLY A 19 -26.80 -2.36 5.21
C GLY A 19 -28.33 -2.32 5.30
N ALA A 20 -29.04 -3.28 4.72
CA ALA A 20 -30.51 -3.33 4.77
C ALA A 20 -31.00 -4.73 5.15
N SER A 21 -30.83 -5.06 6.43
CA SER A 21 -31.65 -6.05 7.11
C SER A 21 -31.89 -5.52 8.52
N ASP A 22 -32.71 -4.48 8.62
CA ASP A 22 -33.42 -4.15 9.85
C ASP A 22 -34.36 -5.33 10.11
N MET A 23 -33.95 -6.24 10.98
CA MET A 23 -34.91 -7.07 11.71
C MET A 23 -35.59 -6.14 12.69
N GLU A 24 -36.81 -5.75 12.36
CA GLU A 24 -37.75 -5.18 13.32
C GLU A 24 -37.93 -6.21 14.45
N GLU A 25 -37.38 -5.91 15.62
CA GLU A 25 -37.78 -6.52 16.88
C GLU A 25 -39.25 -6.13 17.11
N GLU A 26 -40.15 -7.03 16.78
CA GLU A 26 -41.53 -6.98 17.21
C GLU A 26 -41.57 -7.32 18.71
N GLU A 27 -41.31 -6.33 19.57
CA GLU A 27 -41.76 -6.36 20.95
C GLU A 27 -43.30 -6.33 20.94
N GLY A 28 -43.89 -7.52 20.87
CA GLY A 28 -45.28 -7.71 21.27
C GLY A 28 -45.43 -7.24 22.72
N PRO A 29 -46.51 -6.51 23.07
CA PRO A 29 -46.74 -6.14 24.46
C PRO A 29 -46.81 -7.44 25.25
N LEU A 30 -45.92 -7.56 26.23
CA LEU A 30 -45.96 -8.53 27.30
C LEU A 30 -47.39 -8.63 27.82
N GLY A 31 -48.12 -9.62 27.30
CA GLY A 31 -49.39 -10.03 27.84
C GLY A 31 -49.11 -10.49 29.25
N GLY A 32 -49.39 -9.61 30.22
CA GLY A 32 -49.29 -9.91 31.63
C GLY A 32 -49.97 -11.25 31.85
N GLY A 33 -49.21 -12.21 32.41
CA GLY A 33 -49.83 -13.38 33.00
C GLY A 33 -50.95 -12.89 33.92
N PRO A 34 -52.11 -13.58 33.96
CA PRO A 34 -53.12 -13.21 34.92
C PRO A 34 -52.48 -13.37 36.28
N GLY A 35 -52.17 -12.22 36.89
CA GLY A 35 -51.79 -12.15 38.28
C GLY A 35 -52.90 -12.84 39.04
N LEU A 36 -52.53 -13.93 39.70
CA LEU A 36 -53.25 -14.51 40.82
C LEU A 36 -53.36 -13.44 41.91
N GLN A 37 -54.38 -12.60 41.77
CA GLN A 37 -55.02 -11.79 42.79
C GLN A 37 -56.31 -11.24 42.18
N GLU A 38 -57.17 -12.14 41.68
CA GLU A 38 -58.58 -11.89 41.88
C GLU A 38 -58.77 -11.88 43.41
N PRO A 39 -59.31 -10.81 44.01
CA PRO A 39 -59.86 -10.97 45.33
C PRO A 39 -60.83 -12.14 45.21
N LEU A 40 -60.65 -13.19 46.01
CA LEU A 40 -61.65 -14.24 46.14
C LEU A 40 -62.96 -13.51 46.38
N GLN A 41 -63.77 -13.42 45.34
CA GLN A 41 -65.11 -12.89 45.41
C GLN A 41 -65.87 -14.01 46.12
N LEU A 42 -65.67 -14.09 47.43
CA LEU A 42 -66.62 -14.67 48.36
C LEU A 42 -67.83 -13.74 48.28
N GLY A 43 -68.54 -13.81 47.16
CA GLY A 43 -69.94 -13.49 47.11
C GLY A 43 -70.56 -14.18 48.30
N GLU A 44 -71.34 -13.43 49.06
CA GLU A 44 -71.92 -13.81 50.33
C GLU A 44 -72.13 -15.32 50.39
N LEU A 45 -71.26 -16.01 51.15
CA LEU A 45 -71.48 -17.41 51.50
C LEU A 45 -72.73 -17.39 52.36
N ASP A 46 -73.86 -17.57 51.69
CA ASP A 46 -75.12 -17.81 52.33
C ASP A 46 -75.06 -19.22 52.93
N ILE A 47 -74.44 -19.31 54.10
CA ILE A 47 -74.36 -20.53 54.92
C ILE A 47 -75.74 -20.94 55.46
N SER A 48 -76.82 -20.24 55.06
CA SER A 48 -78.20 -20.62 55.35
C SER A 48 -78.87 -21.39 54.22
N SER A 49 -78.20 -21.54 53.08
CA SER A 49 -78.65 -22.35 51.94
C SER A 49 -77.98 -23.72 51.96
N ASP A 50 -78.78 -24.74 52.24
CA ASP A 50 -78.44 -26.15 52.45
C ASP A 50 -78.07 -26.89 51.13
N GLU A 51 -77.30 -26.25 50.24
CA GLU A 51 -76.80 -26.86 48.99
C GLU A 51 -75.31 -27.15 49.10
N PHE A 52 -74.98 -28.38 49.49
CA PHE A 52 -73.64 -28.95 49.40
C PHE A 52 -73.13 -28.87 47.96
N ILE A 53 -71.92 -28.30 47.76
CA ILE A 53 -71.18 -28.33 46.49
C ILE A 53 -70.77 -29.78 46.20
N LEU A 54 -71.71 -30.54 45.64
CA LEU A 54 -71.52 -31.91 45.12
C LEU A 54 -71.21 -31.89 43.62
N ASP A 55 -71.55 -30.80 42.92
CA ASP A 55 -71.36 -30.67 41.46
C ASP A 55 -69.89 -30.77 41.04
N GLU A 56 -68.95 -30.29 41.87
CA GLU A 56 -67.52 -30.35 41.56
C GLU A 56 -66.95 -31.77 41.71
N VAL A 57 -67.51 -32.56 42.64
CA VAL A 57 -67.15 -33.97 42.83
C VAL A 57 -67.63 -34.80 41.65
N ASP A 58 -68.84 -34.54 41.14
CA ASP A 58 -69.39 -35.23 39.97
C ASP A 58 -68.58 -34.94 38.70
N VAL A 59 -68.06 -33.72 38.55
CA VAL A 59 -67.14 -33.37 37.44
C VAL A 59 -65.83 -34.16 37.52
N HIS A 60 -65.23 -34.30 38.71
CA HIS A 60 -64.01 -35.09 38.89
C HIS A 60 -64.24 -36.60 38.75
N ILE A 61 -65.40 -37.10 39.19
CA ILE A 61 -65.82 -38.48 38.99
C ILE A 61 -66.00 -38.76 37.49
N GLN A 62 -66.68 -37.87 36.77
CA GLN A 62 -66.90 -37.98 35.33
C GLN A 62 -65.57 -37.95 34.56
N ALA A 63 -64.65 -37.05 34.90
CA ALA A 63 -63.34 -36.98 34.27
C ALA A 63 -62.49 -38.24 34.51
N ASN A 64 -62.53 -38.81 35.73
CA ASN A 64 -61.83 -40.06 36.03
C ASN A 64 -62.52 -41.28 35.39
N LEU A 65 -63.84 -41.25 35.23
CA LEU A 65 -64.61 -42.26 34.49
C LEU A 65 -64.41 -42.17 32.99
N GLU A 66 -63.85 -41.08 32.47
CA GLU A 66 -63.49 -40.90 31.06
C GLU A 66 -62.11 -41.46 30.72
N ASP A 67 -61.22 -41.61 31.70
CA ASP A 67 -59.90 -42.23 31.54
C ASP A 67 -60.04 -43.73 31.22
N GLU A 68 -59.57 -44.12 30.04
CA GLU A 68 -59.69 -45.48 29.51
C GLU A 68 -59.01 -46.53 30.41
N LEU A 69 -57.93 -46.16 31.10
CA LEU A 69 -57.26 -47.06 32.04
C LEU A 69 -58.10 -47.31 33.30
N VAL A 70 -58.77 -46.26 33.80
CA VAL A 70 -59.66 -46.35 34.96
C VAL A 70 -60.93 -47.12 34.60
N LYS A 71 -61.47 -46.95 33.38
CA LYS A 71 -62.60 -47.76 32.86
C LYS A 71 -62.25 -49.24 32.77
N GLU A 72 -61.06 -49.58 32.27
CA GLU A 72 -60.63 -50.98 32.16
C GLU A 72 -60.35 -51.61 33.54
N ALA A 73 -59.75 -50.86 34.47
CA ALA A 73 -59.52 -51.30 35.85
C ALA A 73 -60.83 -51.53 36.63
N LEU A 74 -61.83 -50.65 36.44
CA LEU A 74 -63.15 -50.80 37.06
C LEU A 74 -63.98 -51.93 36.41
N LYS A 75 -63.90 -52.13 35.09
CA LYS A 75 -64.58 -53.24 34.37
C LYS A 75 -64.03 -54.62 34.76
N THR A 76 -62.74 -54.70 35.09
CA THR A 76 -62.08 -55.94 35.53
C THR A 76 -62.22 -56.19 37.04
N GLY A 77 -62.77 -55.24 37.79
CA GLY A 77 -63.08 -55.39 39.22
C GLY A 77 -61.85 -55.41 40.12
N VAL A 78 -60.71 -54.88 39.65
CA VAL A 78 -59.45 -54.89 40.38
C VAL A 78 -59.39 -53.66 41.31
N ASP A 79 -58.99 -53.86 42.57
CA ASP A 79 -58.82 -52.75 43.52
C ASP A 79 -57.78 -51.74 43.00
N LEU A 80 -58.24 -50.51 42.75
CA LEU A 80 -57.43 -49.41 42.20
C LEU A 80 -56.17 -49.17 43.04
N ARG A 81 -56.20 -49.38 44.36
CA ARG A 81 -55.02 -49.22 45.22
C ARG A 81 -53.96 -50.30 44.96
N HIS A 82 -54.39 -51.52 44.70
CA HIS A 82 -53.49 -52.62 44.34
C HIS A 82 -52.91 -52.41 42.92
N TYR A 83 -53.74 -51.92 42.00
CA TYR A 83 -53.32 -51.58 40.65
C TYR A 83 -52.31 -50.42 40.63
N SER A 84 -52.54 -49.33 41.37
CA SER A 84 -51.56 -48.23 41.51
C SER A 84 -50.24 -48.73 42.09
N LYS A 85 -50.29 -49.60 43.11
CA LYS A 85 -49.07 -50.19 43.69
C LYS A 85 -48.33 -51.11 42.72
N GLN A 86 -49.06 -51.81 41.85
CA GLN A 86 -48.46 -52.62 40.79
C GLN A 86 -47.81 -51.75 39.71
N VAL A 87 -48.50 -50.69 39.27
CA VAL A 87 -47.97 -49.72 38.30
C VAL A 87 -46.73 -49.02 38.86
N GLU A 88 -46.74 -48.60 40.13
CA GLU A 88 -45.55 -48.05 40.79
C GLU A 88 -44.37 -49.03 40.78
N LEU A 89 -44.63 -50.32 41.01
CA LEU A 89 -43.60 -51.35 41.02
C LEU A 89 -43.07 -51.63 39.61
N GLU A 90 -43.94 -51.66 38.60
CA GLU A 90 -43.56 -51.77 37.19
C GLU A 90 -42.76 -50.54 36.73
N LEU A 91 -43.17 -49.34 37.14
CA LEU A 91 -42.46 -48.09 36.86
C LEU A 91 -41.06 -48.11 37.48
N GLN A 92 -40.94 -48.53 38.75
CA GLN A 92 -39.64 -48.69 39.41
C GLN A 92 -38.76 -49.72 38.72
N GLN A 93 -39.33 -50.82 38.22
CA GLN A 93 -38.58 -51.82 37.46
C GLN A 93 -38.11 -51.28 36.11
N ILE A 94 -38.93 -50.51 35.41
CA ILE A 94 -38.56 -49.87 34.14
C ILE A 94 -37.47 -48.83 34.40
N GLU A 95 -37.63 -48.00 35.42
CA GLU A 95 -36.63 -47.00 35.81
C GLU A 95 -35.28 -47.67 36.12
N GLN A 96 -35.27 -48.74 36.91
CA GLN A 96 -34.04 -49.49 37.19
C GLN A 96 -33.42 -50.14 35.95
N LYS A 97 -34.24 -50.60 34.99
CA LYS A 97 -33.74 -51.14 33.71
C LYS A 97 -33.15 -50.02 32.85
N SER A 98 -33.84 -48.89 32.70
CA SER A 98 -33.35 -47.74 31.95
C SER A 98 -32.05 -47.19 32.54
N ILE A 99 -31.94 -47.06 33.86
CA ILE A 99 -30.70 -46.65 34.53
C ILE A 99 -29.58 -47.63 34.22
N ARG A 100 -29.84 -48.94 34.24
CA ARG A 100 -28.85 -49.96 33.92
C ARG A 100 -28.37 -49.87 32.46
N ASP A 101 -29.29 -49.65 31.53
CA ASP A 101 -28.98 -49.48 30.12
C ASP A 101 -28.16 -48.20 29.88
N TYR A 102 -28.49 -47.10 30.55
CA TYR A 102 -27.70 -45.86 30.52
C TYR A 102 -26.30 -46.05 31.11
N ILE A 103 -26.16 -46.75 32.23
CA ILE A 103 -24.85 -47.04 32.84
C ILE A 103 -24.01 -47.92 31.91
N GLN A 104 -24.63 -48.90 31.25
CA GLN A 104 -23.95 -49.78 30.30
C GLN A 104 -23.46 -49.01 29.06
N GLU A 105 -24.30 -48.14 28.48
CA GLU A 105 -23.92 -47.37 27.30
C GLU A 105 -23.00 -46.17 27.63
N SER A 106 -22.95 -45.75 28.90
CA SER A 106 -22.10 -44.67 29.36
C SER A 106 -20.61 -44.90 29.05
N GLU A 107 -20.14 -46.16 29.07
CA GLU A 107 -18.74 -46.47 28.76
C GLU A 107 -18.42 -46.27 27.28
N ASN A 108 -19.35 -46.64 26.39
CA ASN A 108 -19.24 -46.42 24.95
C ASN A 108 -19.28 -44.93 24.62
N ILE A 109 -20.20 -44.17 25.23
CA ILE A 109 -20.31 -42.73 25.07
C ILE A 109 -19.03 -42.04 25.55
N ALA A 110 -18.48 -42.46 26.70
CA ALA A 110 -17.22 -41.93 27.23
C ALA A 110 -16.04 -42.24 26.29
N SER A 111 -15.97 -43.45 25.73
CA SER A 111 -14.96 -43.84 24.75
C SER A 111 -15.03 -42.99 23.48
N LEU A 112 -16.23 -42.80 22.93
CA LEU A 112 -16.44 -41.94 21.76
C LEU A 112 -16.06 -40.50 22.06
N HIS A 113 -16.45 -39.98 23.22
CA HIS A 113 -16.09 -38.62 23.63
C HIS A 113 -14.56 -38.46 23.76
N ASN A 114 -13.86 -39.46 24.29
CA ASN A 114 -12.40 -39.45 24.36
C ASN A 114 -11.75 -39.46 22.96
N GLN A 115 -12.32 -40.22 22.01
CA GLN A 115 -11.84 -40.23 20.62
C GLN A 115 -12.09 -38.90 19.91
N ILE A 116 -13.26 -38.31 20.08
CA ILE A 116 -13.59 -36.98 19.53
C ILE A 116 -12.63 -35.94 20.10
N THR A 117 -12.43 -35.95 21.43
CA THR A 117 -11.49 -35.03 22.09
C THR A 117 -10.05 -35.22 21.60
N ALA A 118 -9.64 -36.45 21.33
CA ALA A 118 -8.32 -36.74 20.77
C ALA A 118 -8.18 -36.22 19.33
N CYS A 119 -9.23 -36.37 18.51
CA CYS A 119 -9.28 -35.81 17.16
C CYS A 119 -9.23 -34.27 17.20
N ASP A 120 -10.00 -33.63 18.09
CA ASP A 120 -10.00 -32.18 18.26
C ASP A 120 -8.61 -31.67 18.66
N ALA A 121 -7.91 -32.37 19.57
CA ALA A 121 -6.54 -32.01 19.94
C ALA A 121 -5.55 -32.10 18.75
N VAL A 122 -5.75 -33.07 17.84
CA VAL A 122 -4.95 -33.18 16.62
C VAL A 122 -5.27 -32.04 15.65
N LEU A 123 -6.55 -31.73 15.45
CA LEU A 123 -6.99 -30.64 14.59
C LEU A 123 -6.51 -29.29 15.10
N GLU A 124 -6.61 -29.03 16.40
CA GLU A 124 -6.10 -27.83 17.05
C GLU A 124 -4.60 -27.67 16.81
N ARG A 125 -3.83 -28.76 16.93
CA ARG A 125 -2.38 -28.73 16.65
C ARG A 125 -2.08 -28.42 15.18
N MET A 126 -2.87 -28.97 14.25
CA MET A 126 -2.72 -28.67 12.82
C MET A 126 -3.09 -27.22 12.51
N GLU A 127 -4.16 -26.70 13.13
CA GLU A 127 -4.57 -25.31 13.01
C GLU A 127 -3.49 -24.36 13.52
N GLN A 128 -2.94 -24.61 14.72
CA GLN A 128 -1.85 -23.81 15.27
C GLN A 128 -0.62 -23.82 14.35
N MET A 129 -0.27 -24.97 13.79
CA MET A 129 0.84 -25.09 12.85
C MET A 129 0.57 -24.30 11.55
N LEU A 130 -0.63 -24.41 10.98
CA LEU A 130 -1.01 -23.67 9.78
C LEU A 130 -1.11 -22.16 10.04
N GLY A 131 -1.59 -21.75 11.21
CA GLY A 131 -1.62 -20.36 11.65
C GLY A 131 -0.23 -19.78 11.80
N ALA A 132 0.71 -20.54 12.37
CA ALA A 132 2.12 -20.15 12.42
C ALA A 132 2.72 -20.01 11.02
N PHE A 133 2.51 -20.98 10.13
CA PHE A 133 2.97 -20.88 8.74
C PHE A 133 2.37 -19.69 7.99
N GLN A 134 1.09 -19.41 8.19
CA GLN A 134 0.42 -18.25 7.60
C GLN A 134 1.04 -16.94 8.11
N SER A 135 1.29 -16.85 9.42
CA SER A 135 1.95 -15.70 10.04
C SER A 135 3.36 -15.50 9.48
N ASP A 136 4.15 -16.56 9.39
CA ASP A 136 5.51 -16.52 8.85
C ASP A 136 5.52 -16.08 7.38
N LEU A 137 4.64 -16.64 6.55
CA LEU A 137 4.50 -16.24 5.16
C LEU A 137 4.05 -14.78 5.02
N SER A 138 3.18 -14.31 5.92
CA SER A 138 2.72 -12.92 5.93
C SER A 138 3.85 -11.97 6.32
N SER A 139 4.67 -12.33 7.33
CA SER A 139 5.84 -11.57 7.73
C SER A 139 6.87 -11.49 6.60
N ILE A 140 7.23 -12.65 6.02
CA ILE A 140 8.20 -12.72 4.91
C ILE A 140 7.70 -11.93 3.70
N SER A 141 6.40 -12.04 3.37
CA SER A 141 5.81 -11.30 2.25
C SER A 141 5.84 -9.78 2.48
N SER A 142 5.61 -9.35 3.73
CA SER A 142 5.72 -7.95 4.12
C SER A 142 7.17 -7.48 4.01
N GLU A 143 8.13 -8.23 4.53
CA GLU A 143 9.56 -7.91 4.43
C GLU A 143 10.02 -7.78 2.97
N ILE A 144 9.65 -8.74 2.12
CA ILE A 144 9.94 -8.69 0.68
C ILE A 144 9.34 -7.42 0.05
N ARG A 145 8.10 -7.07 0.39
CA ARG A 145 7.47 -5.84 -0.11
C ARG A 145 8.24 -4.60 0.34
N THR A 146 8.62 -4.51 1.61
CA THR A 146 9.40 -3.36 2.12
C THR A 146 10.76 -3.25 1.42
N LEU A 147 11.46 -4.37 1.19
CA LEU A 147 12.73 -4.39 0.46
C LEU A 147 12.56 -3.97 -1.01
N GLN A 148 11.47 -4.39 -1.66
CA GLN A 148 11.14 -3.98 -3.02
C GLN A 148 10.85 -2.48 -3.10
N GLU A 149 10.08 -1.93 -2.16
CA GLU A 149 9.80 -0.50 -2.07
C GLU A 149 11.07 0.32 -1.84
N GLN A 150 11.93 -0.12 -0.91
CA GLN A 150 13.22 0.51 -0.66
C GLN A 150 14.14 0.47 -1.89
N SER A 151 14.21 -0.68 -2.57
CA SER A 151 14.98 -0.85 -3.81
C SER A 151 14.46 0.06 -4.92
N GLY A 152 13.13 0.16 -5.07
CA GLY A 152 12.49 1.07 -6.00
C GLY A 152 12.81 2.54 -5.71
N ALA A 153 12.66 2.96 -4.46
CA ALA A 153 12.99 4.32 -4.02
C ALA A 153 14.48 4.65 -4.24
N MET A 154 15.38 3.71 -3.95
CA MET A 154 16.82 3.87 -4.20
C MET A 154 17.13 4.02 -5.69
N ASN A 155 16.50 3.21 -6.54
CA ASN A 155 16.68 3.30 -7.99
C ASN A 155 16.21 4.65 -8.56
N ILE A 156 15.07 5.16 -8.07
CA ILE A 156 14.58 6.49 -8.45
C ILE A 156 15.59 7.58 -8.02
N ARG A 157 16.10 7.52 -6.79
CA ARG A 157 17.13 8.45 -6.30
C ARG A 157 18.39 8.40 -7.17
N LEU A 158 18.83 7.20 -7.58
CA LEU A 158 19.98 7.03 -8.46
C LEU A 158 19.74 7.66 -9.83
N ARG A 159 18.61 7.38 -10.47
CA ARG A 159 18.25 7.97 -11.78
C ARG A 159 18.17 9.49 -11.72
N ASN A 160 17.56 10.05 -10.66
CA ASN A 160 17.49 11.49 -10.46
C ASN A 160 18.90 12.09 -10.34
N ARG A 161 19.79 11.47 -9.56
CA ARG A 161 21.18 11.91 -9.43
C ARG A 161 21.95 11.82 -10.75
N GLN A 162 21.76 10.76 -11.53
CA GLN A 162 22.40 10.61 -12.84
C GLN A 162 21.91 11.66 -13.84
N ALA A 163 20.60 11.91 -13.89
CA ALA A 163 20.02 12.93 -14.75
C ALA A 163 20.54 14.34 -14.40
N VAL A 164 20.60 14.67 -13.10
CA VAL A 164 21.17 15.93 -12.63
C VAL A 164 22.67 16.00 -12.94
N ARG A 165 23.43 14.92 -12.70
CA ARG A 165 24.86 14.86 -13.02
C ARG A 165 25.13 15.08 -14.51
N GLY A 166 24.30 14.53 -15.40
CA GLY A 166 24.42 14.76 -16.84
C GLY A 166 24.23 16.23 -17.21
N LYS A 167 23.14 16.83 -16.76
CA LYS A 167 22.84 18.26 -17.01
C LYS A 167 23.89 19.19 -16.40
N LEU A 168 24.33 18.89 -15.18
CA LEU A 168 25.36 19.68 -14.49
C LEU A 168 26.73 19.49 -15.15
N GLY A 169 27.04 18.29 -15.63
CA GLY A 169 28.28 18.01 -16.37
C GLY A 169 28.37 18.83 -17.65
N GLU A 170 27.32 18.81 -18.46
CA GLU A 170 27.23 19.63 -19.68
C GLU A 170 27.43 21.12 -19.40
N LEU A 171 26.80 21.63 -18.33
CA LEU A 171 26.96 23.01 -17.89
C LEU A 171 28.41 23.31 -17.47
N VAL A 172 29.00 22.45 -16.65
CA VAL A 172 30.36 22.62 -16.14
C VAL A 172 31.39 22.53 -17.27
N ASP A 173 31.24 21.60 -18.21
CA ASP A 173 32.13 21.45 -19.37
C ASP A 173 32.11 22.68 -20.29
N GLY A 174 30.94 23.34 -20.40
CA GLY A 174 30.79 24.60 -21.10
C GLY A 174 31.45 25.79 -20.40
N LEU A 175 31.40 25.86 -19.06
CA LEU A 175 31.96 26.96 -18.28
C LEU A 175 33.44 26.80 -17.91
N ILE A 176 33.95 25.57 -17.83
CA ILE A 176 35.33 25.33 -17.38
C ILE A 176 36.30 25.88 -18.41
N VAL A 177 37.31 26.64 -17.97
CA VAL A 177 38.39 27.12 -18.84
C VAL A 177 39.64 26.30 -18.53
N PRO A 178 40.06 25.38 -19.42
CA PRO A 178 41.23 24.53 -19.16
C PRO A 178 42.50 25.35 -18.99
N SER A 179 43.37 24.99 -18.04
CA SER A 179 44.68 25.64 -17.86
C SER A 179 45.57 25.50 -19.11
N ALA A 180 45.41 24.41 -19.87
CA ALA A 180 46.08 24.20 -21.15
C ALA A 180 45.70 25.27 -22.20
N LEU A 181 44.44 25.72 -22.20
CA LEU A 181 43.94 26.81 -23.06
C LEU A 181 44.61 28.13 -22.69
N ILE A 182 44.66 28.43 -21.39
CA ILE A 182 45.28 29.66 -20.87
C ILE A 182 46.76 29.71 -21.23
N THR A 183 47.51 28.64 -20.93
CA THR A 183 48.95 28.56 -21.19
C THR A 183 49.25 28.61 -22.68
N ALA A 184 48.49 27.90 -23.53
CA ALA A 184 48.67 27.94 -24.98
C ALA A 184 48.44 29.36 -25.55
N ILE A 185 47.38 30.06 -25.14
CA ILE A 185 47.11 31.41 -25.63
C ILE A 185 48.20 32.40 -25.19
N LEU A 186 48.69 32.28 -23.95
CA LEU A 186 49.71 33.18 -23.41
C LEU A 186 51.10 32.89 -24.00
N GLU A 187 51.52 31.64 -24.04
CA GLU A 187 52.92 31.26 -24.27
C GLU A 187 53.20 30.76 -25.68
N ALA A 188 52.26 30.03 -26.30
CA ALA A 188 52.52 29.42 -27.61
C ALA A 188 52.63 30.48 -28.72
N PRO A 189 53.59 30.37 -29.65
CA PRO A 189 53.69 31.28 -30.78
C PRO A 189 52.52 31.08 -31.76
N VAL A 190 52.09 32.17 -32.42
CA VAL A 190 50.97 32.16 -33.37
C VAL A 190 51.21 31.23 -34.57
N THR A 191 52.47 30.87 -34.82
CA THR A 191 52.87 29.97 -35.90
C THR A 191 52.58 28.49 -35.64
N GLU A 192 52.39 28.11 -34.38
CA GLU A 192 52.15 26.71 -33.98
C GLU A 192 50.68 26.29 -34.14
N PRO A 193 50.41 25.04 -34.58
CA PRO A 193 49.04 24.55 -34.74
C PRO A 193 48.28 24.51 -33.42
N ARG A 194 48.98 24.21 -32.31
CA ARG A 194 48.42 24.22 -30.96
C ARG A 194 47.78 25.56 -30.60
N PHE A 195 48.36 26.68 -31.02
CA PHE A 195 47.77 28.00 -30.77
C PHE A 195 46.45 28.17 -31.54
N LEU A 196 46.37 27.69 -32.79
CA LEU A 196 45.18 27.77 -33.63
C LEU A 196 44.05 26.89 -33.12
N GLU A 197 44.34 25.66 -32.71
CA GLU A 197 43.37 24.74 -32.12
C GLU A 197 42.78 25.32 -30.84
N GLN A 198 43.63 25.85 -29.96
CA GLN A 198 43.22 26.47 -28.72
C GLN A 198 42.50 27.81 -28.94
N LEU A 199 42.79 28.53 -30.03
CA LEU A 199 42.02 29.71 -30.43
C LEU A 199 40.59 29.36 -30.85
N GLN A 200 40.40 28.25 -31.58
CA GLN A 200 39.07 27.74 -31.93
C GLN A 200 38.30 27.28 -30.70
N GLU A 201 38.96 26.60 -29.76
CA GLU A 201 38.36 26.20 -28.49
C GLU A 201 37.95 27.42 -27.63
N LEU A 202 38.77 28.48 -27.63
CA LEU A 202 38.44 29.74 -26.94
C LEU A 202 37.18 30.38 -27.51
N ASP A 203 37.02 30.41 -28.84
CA ASP A 203 35.83 30.95 -29.50
C ASP A 203 34.58 30.11 -29.22
N ALA A 204 34.71 28.78 -29.28
CA ALA A 204 33.63 27.86 -28.91
C ALA A 204 33.17 28.03 -27.45
N LYS A 205 34.11 28.16 -26.50
CA LYS A 205 33.77 28.43 -25.10
C LYS A 205 33.15 29.81 -24.90
N ALA A 206 33.63 30.82 -25.62
CA ALA A 206 33.03 32.16 -25.56
C ALA A 206 31.57 32.16 -26.08
N ALA A 207 31.27 31.39 -27.14
CA ALA A 207 29.91 31.21 -27.62
C ALA A 207 29.02 30.46 -26.62
N ALA A 208 29.53 29.35 -26.04
CA ALA A 208 28.80 28.56 -25.05
C ALA A 208 28.46 29.38 -23.78
N VAL A 209 29.40 30.18 -23.29
CA VAL A 209 29.16 31.06 -22.12
C VAL A 209 28.12 32.13 -22.44
N ARG A 210 28.10 32.70 -23.65
CA ARG A 210 27.07 33.67 -24.07
C ARG A 210 25.68 33.05 -24.12
N GLU A 211 25.56 31.83 -24.64
CA GLU A 211 24.28 31.11 -24.66
C GLU A 211 23.79 30.84 -23.23
N GLN A 212 24.69 30.44 -22.34
CA GLN A 212 24.34 30.11 -20.95
C GLN A 212 24.05 31.35 -20.09
N GLU A 213 24.65 32.50 -20.43
CA GLU A 213 24.32 33.81 -19.87
C GLU A 213 22.90 34.24 -20.26
N ALA A 214 22.50 34.03 -21.52
CA ALA A 214 21.12 34.29 -21.98
C ALA A 214 20.08 33.43 -21.23
N ARG A 215 20.48 32.26 -20.73
CA ARG A 215 19.66 31.39 -19.87
C ARG A 215 19.65 31.83 -18.39
N GLY A 216 20.36 32.90 -18.03
CA GLY A 216 20.35 33.49 -16.68
C GLY A 216 21.30 32.84 -15.67
N THR A 217 22.37 32.19 -16.13
CA THR A 217 23.31 31.50 -15.22
C THR A 217 24.30 32.48 -14.57
N ALA A 218 24.25 32.61 -13.24
CA ALA A 218 25.11 33.56 -12.51
C ALA A 218 26.61 33.28 -12.66
N ALA A 219 27.02 32.00 -12.72
CA ALA A 219 28.43 31.60 -12.84
C ALA A 219 29.10 32.04 -14.17
N CYS A 220 28.32 32.44 -15.18
CA CYS A 220 28.86 32.97 -16.43
C CYS A 220 29.60 34.30 -16.23
N ALA A 221 29.21 35.12 -15.24
CA ALA A 221 29.84 36.41 -14.99
C ALA A 221 31.34 36.27 -14.61
N ASP A 222 31.67 35.26 -13.79
CA ASP A 222 33.04 35.02 -13.33
C ASP A 222 33.95 34.54 -14.46
N VAL A 223 33.43 33.67 -15.32
CA VAL A 223 34.18 33.08 -16.44
C VAL A 223 34.33 34.07 -17.59
N ARG A 224 33.31 34.88 -17.86
CA ARG A 224 33.29 35.87 -18.95
C ARG A 224 34.49 36.81 -18.88
N GLY A 225 34.79 37.33 -17.69
CA GLY A 225 35.93 38.22 -17.50
C GLY A 225 37.29 37.59 -17.84
N ILE A 226 37.45 36.28 -17.63
CA ILE A 226 38.67 35.54 -17.98
C ILE A 226 38.74 35.32 -19.49
N LEU A 227 37.64 34.88 -20.12
CA LEU A 227 37.57 34.64 -21.56
C LEU A 227 37.80 35.93 -22.36
N ASP A 228 37.24 37.06 -21.93
CA ASP A 228 37.45 38.35 -22.58
C ASP A 228 38.93 38.78 -22.50
N ARG A 229 39.61 38.56 -21.37
CA ARG A 229 41.04 38.84 -21.21
C ARG A 229 41.90 37.94 -22.12
N LEU A 230 41.57 36.64 -22.20
CA LEU A 230 42.25 35.71 -23.11
C LEU A 230 42.06 36.11 -24.56
N ARG A 231 40.84 36.53 -24.94
CA ARG A 231 40.54 37.01 -26.29
C ARG A 231 41.34 38.24 -26.65
N VAL A 232 41.40 39.24 -25.77
CA VAL A 232 42.22 40.45 -25.97
C VAL A 232 43.70 40.07 -26.16
N LYS A 233 44.23 39.15 -25.34
CA LYS A 233 45.61 38.67 -25.49
C LYS A 233 45.85 37.94 -26.80
N ALA A 234 44.95 37.06 -27.21
CA ALA A 234 45.03 36.34 -28.47
C ALA A 234 45.04 37.30 -29.67
N VAL A 235 44.10 38.25 -29.71
CA VAL A 235 44.00 39.27 -30.76
C VAL A 235 45.26 40.14 -30.80
N THR A 236 45.81 40.51 -29.64
CA THR A 236 47.05 41.30 -29.57
C THR A 236 48.23 40.55 -30.16
N LYS A 237 48.41 39.27 -29.82
CA LYS A 237 49.49 38.43 -30.38
C LYS A 237 49.34 38.23 -31.89
N ILE A 238 48.12 37.98 -32.37
CA ILE A 238 47.82 37.85 -33.80
C ILE A 238 48.16 39.16 -34.52
N ARG A 239 47.74 40.30 -33.97
CA ARG A 239 48.04 41.62 -34.53
C ARG A 239 49.54 41.89 -34.58
N GLU A 240 50.28 41.62 -33.51
CA GLU A 240 51.74 41.77 -33.48
C GLU A 240 52.42 40.89 -34.52
N PHE A 241 51.99 39.63 -34.67
CA PHE A 241 52.51 38.73 -35.70
C PHE A 241 52.26 39.27 -37.12
N ILE A 242 51.04 39.71 -37.42
CA ILE A 242 50.70 40.28 -38.74
C ILE A 242 51.52 41.55 -38.99
N LEU A 243 51.63 42.45 -38.01
CA LEU A 243 52.43 43.66 -38.13
C LEU A 243 53.91 43.35 -38.35
N GLN A 244 54.49 42.38 -37.63
CA GLN A 244 55.87 41.94 -37.85
C GLN A 244 56.08 41.45 -39.29
N LYS A 245 55.12 40.68 -39.85
CA LYS A 245 55.18 40.26 -41.26
C LYS A 245 55.05 41.45 -42.21
N ILE A 246 54.17 42.42 -41.93
CA ILE A 246 54.04 43.65 -42.72
C ILE A 246 55.35 44.46 -42.70
N TYR A 247 55.97 44.63 -41.53
CA TYR A 247 57.24 45.34 -41.41
C TYR A 247 58.38 44.61 -42.11
N SER A 248 58.34 43.27 -42.21
CA SER A 248 59.34 42.52 -42.98
C SER A 248 59.34 42.90 -44.47
N PHE A 249 58.20 43.30 -45.03
CA PHE A 249 58.10 43.79 -46.41
C PHE A 249 58.67 45.21 -46.62
N ARG A 250 58.89 46.00 -45.56
CA ARG A 250 59.46 47.36 -45.69
C ARG A 250 60.99 47.36 -45.77
N LYS A 251 61.65 46.21 -45.58
CA LYS A 251 63.12 46.12 -45.67
C LYS A 251 63.57 46.18 -47.13
N PRO A 252 64.58 47.00 -47.48
CA PRO A 252 65.09 47.07 -48.85
C PRO A 252 65.66 45.72 -49.30
N MET A 253 65.46 45.37 -50.58
CA MET A 253 65.85 44.09 -51.19
C MET A 253 65.18 42.83 -50.61
N THR A 254 63.98 42.95 -50.04
CA THR A 254 63.22 41.78 -49.54
C THR A 254 62.56 41.01 -50.69
N ASN A 255 62.74 39.69 -50.74
CA ASN A 255 61.99 38.83 -51.65
C ASN A 255 60.53 38.72 -51.16
N TYR A 256 59.62 39.44 -51.82
CA TYR A 256 58.21 39.51 -51.46
C TYR A 256 57.47 38.16 -51.56
N GLN A 257 57.97 37.17 -52.29
CA GLN A 257 57.30 35.86 -52.40
C GLN A 257 57.37 35.05 -51.10
N ILE A 258 58.47 35.15 -50.36
CA ILE A 258 58.69 34.33 -49.15
C ILE A 258 57.69 34.70 -48.03
N PRO A 259 57.50 35.98 -47.65
CA PRO A 259 56.52 36.34 -46.63
C PRO A 259 55.07 36.21 -47.15
N GLN A 260 54.82 36.32 -48.47
CA GLN A 260 53.49 36.11 -49.05
C GLN A 260 53.04 34.65 -48.93
N THR A 261 53.90 33.69 -49.25
CA THR A 261 53.63 32.26 -49.05
C THR A 261 53.45 31.90 -47.57
N ALA A 262 54.20 32.56 -46.68
CA ALA A 262 54.01 32.37 -45.23
C ALA A 262 52.66 32.90 -44.74
N LEU A 263 52.19 34.06 -45.22
CA LEU A 263 50.89 34.61 -44.84
C LEU A 263 49.72 33.78 -45.40
N LEU A 264 49.85 33.23 -46.60
CA LEU A 264 48.82 32.36 -47.19
C LEU A 264 48.57 31.08 -46.38
N LYS A 265 49.59 30.57 -45.67
CA LYS A 265 49.45 29.41 -44.75
C LYS A 265 48.58 29.71 -43.54
N TYR A 266 48.47 30.98 -43.14
CA TYR A 266 47.67 31.42 -41.99
C TYR A 266 46.37 32.12 -42.42
N ARG A 267 45.90 31.87 -43.64
CA ARG A 267 44.66 32.45 -44.17
C ARG A 267 43.41 32.13 -43.34
N SER A 268 43.41 31.06 -42.56
CA SER A 268 42.28 30.66 -41.68
C SER A 268 42.26 31.42 -40.35
N LEU A 269 43.32 32.18 -40.01
CA LEU A 269 43.40 33.00 -38.80
C LEU A 269 42.32 34.10 -38.68
N PRO A 270 41.80 34.73 -39.76
CA PRO A 270 40.74 35.72 -39.70
C PRO A 270 39.31 35.16 -39.84
N GLU A 271 39.11 33.85 -40.08
CA GLU A 271 37.76 33.29 -40.29
C GLU A 271 36.96 33.04 -38.99
N GLY A 272 37.53 33.39 -37.83
CA GLY A 272 36.78 33.53 -36.57
C GLY A 272 36.01 34.85 -36.52
N ARG A 273 34.92 34.96 -37.30
CA ARG A 273 33.82 35.94 -37.20
C ARG A 273 34.14 37.27 -36.50
N ALA A 274 35.09 38.03 -37.03
CA ALA A 274 35.30 39.42 -36.63
C ALA A 274 34.08 40.34 -36.94
N GLY A 275 33.05 39.83 -37.64
CA GLY A 275 31.85 40.58 -38.03
C GLY A 275 30.70 40.61 -37.02
N GLU A 276 30.64 39.71 -36.03
CA GLU A 276 29.47 39.65 -35.11
C GLU A 276 29.74 40.25 -33.72
N ALA A 277 30.98 40.64 -33.40
CA ALA A 277 31.33 41.19 -32.10
C ALA A 277 31.43 42.72 -32.04
N LEU A 278 31.18 43.42 -33.14
CA LEU A 278 31.15 44.89 -33.21
C LEU A 278 29.73 45.46 -33.41
N SER A 279 28.70 44.61 -33.32
CA SER A 279 27.29 45.00 -33.36
C SER A 279 26.57 44.55 -32.09
N CYS A 280 27.02 45.02 -30.93
CA CYS A 280 26.26 45.19 -29.69
C CYS A 280 26.93 46.31 -28.90
#